data_AF-A0A060YLC1-F1
#
_entry.id   AF-A0A060YLC1-F1
#
_cell.length_a   1.000
_cell.length_b   1.000
_cell.length_c   1.000
_cell.angle_alpha   90.00
_cell.angle_beta   90.00
_cell.angle_gamma   90.00
#
_symmetry.space_group_name_H-M   'P 1'
#
loop_
_entity.id
_entity.type
_entity.pdbx_description
1 polymer ?
#
loop_
_entity_poly.entity_id
_entity_poly.type
_entity_poly.pdbx_seq_one_letter_code
_entity_poly.pdbx_strand_id
1 'polypeptide(L)'
;MMPSASCGVFPEFTLRKPSSETDIENWASKHFNKHTQGLFRRKVSIANMLAWSSEPIKKPMIVTSDRAVKREAVEIFKLIQTYMGDRRAKTDPLTVALEVAVRGWSSQGLRDELYIQLCRQTTENFRYDSLERGWELMAVCLAFFPPTPRFHSYLEGYIYRHMDPLNDTKGVAISGYAKYCYRKLQKAALTGAKKVCAWLFPVFFLFLLIFLSWDVCLLSLYLAGLCLGGKSAHLPPLLAVAQLVQG
;
A
#
# COMPACT_ATOMS: atom_id res chain seq x y z
N MET A 1 18.45 41.29 10.91
CA MET A 1 18.66 40.54 9.65
C MET A 1 18.81 39.07 10.01
N MET A 2 17.80 38.26 9.72
CA MET A 2 17.84 36.80 9.89
C MET A 2 18.33 36.18 8.57
N PRO A 3 19.18 35.14 8.58
CA PRO A 3 19.62 34.48 7.36
C PRO A 3 18.51 33.60 6.78
N SER A 4 18.24 33.76 5.48
CA SER A 4 17.34 32.90 4.68
C SER A 4 17.79 31.45 4.72
N ALA A 5 16.93 30.56 5.20
CA ALA A 5 17.07 29.13 5.02
C ALA A 5 16.65 28.78 3.59
N SER A 6 17.63 28.48 2.73
CA SER A 6 17.42 27.89 1.41
C SER A 6 16.76 26.52 1.58
N CYS A 7 15.51 26.38 1.16
CA CYS A 7 14.81 25.11 1.09
C CYS A 7 15.50 24.25 0.02
N GLY A 8 16.25 23.23 0.45
CA GLY A 8 16.99 22.34 -0.43
C GLY A 8 16.09 21.67 -1.46
N VAL A 9 16.32 21.99 -2.73
CA VAL A 9 15.88 21.20 -3.88
C VAL A 9 16.69 19.91 -3.86
N PHE A 10 16.02 18.75 -3.79
CA PHE A 10 16.70 17.46 -3.90
C PHE A 10 17.20 17.28 -5.33
N PRO A 11 18.49 16.92 -5.56
CA PRO A 11 19.03 16.74 -6.89
C PRO A 11 18.45 15.50 -7.59
N GLU A 12 18.36 15.61 -8.91
CA GLU A 12 17.96 14.65 -9.94
C GLU A 12 17.81 13.18 -9.48
N PHE A 13 16.62 12.64 -9.74
CA PHE A 13 16.18 11.28 -9.42
C PHE A 13 16.94 10.24 -10.28
N THR A 14 18.20 9.98 -9.95
CA THR A 14 18.86 8.73 -10.39
C THR A 14 18.12 7.57 -9.71
N LEU A 15 17.66 6.60 -10.51
CA LEU A 15 17.07 5.34 -10.05
C LEU A 15 17.95 4.73 -8.95
N ARG A 16 17.65 5.05 -7.68
CA ARG A 16 18.32 4.41 -6.57
C ARG A 16 18.00 2.94 -6.67
N LYS A 17 19.04 2.11 -6.57
CA LYS A 17 18.86 0.68 -6.38
C LYS A 17 17.94 0.48 -5.17
N PRO A 18 16.84 -0.29 -5.29
CA PRO A 18 15.94 -0.54 -4.17
C PRO A 18 16.71 -1.07 -2.97
N SER A 19 16.26 -0.74 -1.76
CA SER A 19 16.81 -1.29 -0.53
C SER A 19 16.81 -2.82 -0.59
N SER A 20 17.92 -3.44 -0.18
CA SER A 20 18.09 -4.89 -0.21
C SER A 20 17.17 -5.58 0.80
N GLU A 21 16.95 -6.89 0.63
CA GLU A 21 16.19 -7.70 1.62
C GLU A 21 16.81 -7.61 3.02
N THR A 22 18.13 -7.58 3.09
CA THR A 22 18.89 -7.34 4.33
C THR A 22 18.58 -5.98 4.95
N ASP A 23 18.39 -4.92 4.15
CA ASP A 23 18.03 -3.59 4.66
C ASP A 23 16.61 -3.55 5.26
N ILE A 24 15.71 -4.33 4.66
CA ILE A 24 14.34 -4.53 5.12
C ILE A 24 14.29 -5.29 6.45
N GLU A 25 15.07 -6.36 6.59
CA GLU A 25 15.20 -7.09 7.85
C GLU A 25 15.91 -6.26 8.95
N ASN A 26 16.92 -5.48 8.56
CA ASN A 26 17.62 -4.56 9.45
C ASN A 26 16.71 -3.44 9.96
N TRP A 27 15.81 -2.94 9.11
CA TRP A 27 14.78 -2.00 9.54
C TRP A 27 13.79 -2.71 10.48
N ALA A 28 13.21 -3.83 10.07
CA ALA A 28 12.22 -4.56 10.88
C ALA A 28 12.75 -4.95 12.27
N SER A 29 13.98 -5.48 12.35
CA SER A 29 14.60 -5.90 13.62
C SER A 29 14.77 -4.76 14.64
N LYS A 30 14.94 -3.51 14.18
CA LYS A 30 15.09 -2.33 15.03
C LYS A 30 13.76 -1.68 15.42
N HIS A 31 12.69 -1.92 14.66
CA HIS A 31 11.43 -1.19 14.78
C HIS A 31 10.25 -2.05 15.19
N PHE A 32 10.32 -3.38 15.04
CA PHE A 32 9.20 -4.27 15.31
C PHE A 32 9.04 -4.63 16.78
N ASN A 33 7.78 -4.73 17.22
CA ASN A 33 7.44 -5.40 18.46
C ASN A 33 7.82 -6.88 18.35
N LYS A 34 8.59 -7.38 19.31
CA LYS A 34 8.95 -8.82 19.35
C LYS A 34 7.71 -9.67 19.57
N HIS A 35 7.30 -10.48 18.59
CA HIS A 35 6.20 -11.42 18.75
C HIS A 35 6.69 -12.77 19.27
N THR A 36 5.89 -13.39 20.13
CA THR A 36 6.10 -14.76 20.61
C THR A 36 4.84 -15.57 20.34
N GLN A 37 5.00 -16.85 20.00
CA GLN A 37 3.90 -17.74 19.64
C GLN A 37 3.96 -19.05 20.44
N GLY A 38 2.77 -19.62 20.70
CA GLY A 38 2.59 -20.91 21.38
C GLY A 38 2.81 -20.87 22.90
N LEU A 39 2.50 -21.99 23.58
CA LEU A 39 2.65 -22.11 25.04
C LEU A 39 4.11 -21.92 25.50
N PHE A 40 5.08 -22.23 24.64
CA PHE A 40 6.52 -22.08 24.93
C PHE A 40 7.10 -20.69 24.60
N ARG A 41 6.25 -19.72 24.20
CA ARG A 41 6.67 -18.35 23.85
C ARG A 41 7.87 -18.27 22.91
N ARG A 42 7.94 -19.16 21.90
CA ARG A 42 9.04 -19.16 20.92
C ARG A 42 9.02 -17.85 20.13
N LYS A 43 10.20 -17.30 19.83
CA LYS A 43 10.33 -16.08 19.02
C LYS A 43 9.89 -16.37 17.58
N VAL A 44 9.05 -15.49 17.03
CA VAL A 44 8.66 -15.56 15.61
C VAL A 44 9.76 -14.89 14.77
N SER A 45 10.14 -15.50 13.64
CA SER A 45 11.12 -14.91 12.70
C SER A 45 10.55 -13.64 12.04
N ILE A 46 11.43 -12.77 11.53
CA ILE A 46 11.00 -11.55 10.82
C ILE A 46 10.20 -11.89 9.57
N ALA A 47 10.65 -12.87 8.78
CA ALA A 47 9.90 -13.40 7.63
C ALA A 47 8.48 -13.82 8.03
N ASN A 48 8.31 -14.63 9.07
CA ASN A 48 6.98 -15.05 9.53
C ASN A 48 6.14 -13.90 10.13
N MET A 49 6.78 -12.86 10.69
CA MET A 49 6.08 -11.65 11.13
C MET A 49 5.63 -10.77 9.95
N LEU A 50 6.26 -10.92 8.79
CA LEU A 50 5.94 -10.20 7.56
C LEU A 50 5.11 -11.02 6.58
N ALA A 51 4.85 -12.30 6.85
CA ALA A 51 3.97 -13.12 6.02
C ALA A 51 2.50 -12.93 6.38
N TRP A 52 1.63 -13.14 5.39
CA TRP A 52 0.19 -13.09 5.51
C TRP A 52 -0.31 -13.95 6.68
N SER A 53 -1.32 -13.47 7.38
CA SER A 53 -1.94 -14.16 8.50
C SER A 53 -3.44 -13.93 8.54
N SER A 54 -4.20 -15.01 8.70
CA SER A 54 -5.62 -14.95 9.05
C SER A 54 -5.85 -14.58 10.52
N GLU A 55 -4.87 -14.79 11.39
CA GLU A 55 -4.97 -14.48 12.82
C GLU A 55 -4.94 -12.98 13.10
N PRO A 56 -5.79 -12.46 14.02
CA PRO A 56 -5.77 -11.07 14.41
C PRO A 56 -4.50 -10.73 15.19
N ILE A 57 -3.98 -9.51 15.00
CA ILE A 57 -2.91 -8.99 15.85
C ILE A 57 -3.45 -8.57 17.22
N LYS A 58 -2.65 -8.79 18.27
CA LYS A 58 -2.98 -8.39 19.66
C LYS A 58 -2.29 -7.10 20.10
N LYS A 59 -1.30 -6.66 19.32
CA LYS A 59 -0.49 -5.47 19.55
C LYS A 59 0.04 -4.96 18.21
N PRO A 60 0.45 -3.69 18.11
CA PRO A 60 1.03 -3.14 16.89
C PRO A 60 2.22 -3.96 16.40
N MET A 61 2.49 -3.93 15.10
CA MET A 61 3.70 -4.46 14.50
C MET A 61 4.91 -3.58 14.83
N ILE A 62 4.76 -2.25 14.82
CA ILE A 62 5.81 -1.28 15.12
C ILE A 62 5.80 -0.91 16.61
N VAL A 63 6.99 -0.79 17.21
CA VAL A 63 7.14 -0.32 18.58
C VAL A 63 6.66 1.14 18.67
N THR A 64 5.70 1.38 19.56
CA THR A 64 5.23 2.73 19.89
C THR A 64 4.94 2.84 21.38
N SER A 65 5.16 4.02 21.96
CA SER A 65 4.74 4.36 23.32
C SER A 65 3.32 4.95 23.38
N ASP A 66 2.81 5.44 22.25
CA ASP A 66 1.52 6.10 22.15
C ASP A 66 0.36 5.10 22.33
N ARG A 67 -0.46 5.33 23.35
CA ARG A 67 -1.60 4.46 23.69
C ARG A 67 -2.72 4.51 22.66
N ALA A 68 -2.96 5.67 22.03
CA ALA A 68 -3.95 5.81 20.98
C ALA A 68 -3.51 5.01 19.74
N VAL A 69 -2.26 5.17 19.31
CA VAL A 69 -1.71 4.39 18.18
C VAL A 69 -1.75 2.89 18.47
N LYS A 70 -1.49 2.45 19.71
CA LYS A 70 -1.60 1.03 20.07
C LYS A 70 -2.98 0.44 19.82
N ARG A 71 -4.03 1.17 20.20
CA ARG A 71 -5.41 0.76 20.01
C ARG A 71 -5.81 0.81 18.53
N GLU A 72 -5.49 1.92 17.87
CA GLU A 72 -5.83 2.11 16.45
C GLU A 72 -5.12 1.12 15.53
N ALA A 73 -3.89 0.70 15.85
CA ALA A 73 -3.15 -0.31 15.09
C ALA A 73 -3.88 -1.66 15.03
N VAL A 74 -4.49 -2.08 16.14
CA VAL A 74 -5.23 -3.35 16.21
C VAL A 74 -6.54 -3.23 15.43
N GLU A 75 -7.23 -2.10 15.55
CA GLU A 75 -8.47 -1.86 14.79
C GLU A 75 -8.20 -1.75 13.28
N ILE A 76 -7.09 -1.12 12.86
CA ILE A 76 -6.81 -1.00 11.44
C ILE A 76 -6.46 -2.34 10.80
N PHE A 77 -5.79 -3.24 11.53
CA PHE A 77 -5.56 -4.61 11.05
C PHE A 77 -6.86 -5.37 10.83
N LYS A 78 -7.83 -5.21 11.74
CA LYS A 78 -9.17 -5.79 11.60
C LYS A 78 -9.89 -5.23 10.37
N LEU A 79 -9.77 -3.93 10.10
CA LEU A 79 -10.34 -3.31 8.89
C LEU A 79 -9.66 -3.83 7.62
N ILE A 80 -8.33 -3.97 7.61
CA ILE A 80 -7.58 -4.58 6.49
C ILE A 80 -8.10 -6.00 6.22
N GLN A 81 -8.15 -6.86 7.23
CA GLN A 81 -8.67 -8.23 7.07
C GLN A 81 -10.12 -8.25 6.60
N THR A 82 -10.94 -7.29 7.04
CA THR A 82 -12.33 -7.17 6.59
C THR A 82 -12.40 -6.78 5.12
N TYR A 83 -11.62 -5.78 4.70
CA TYR A 83 -11.57 -5.35 3.30
C TYR A 83 -11.09 -6.47 2.38
N MET A 84 -10.03 -7.18 2.79
CA MET A 84 -9.42 -8.28 2.04
C MET A 84 -10.26 -9.56 2.05
N GLY A 85 -11.39 -9.60 2.76
CA GLY A 85 -12.24 -10.79 2.85
C GLY A 85 -11.66 -11.92 3.71
N ASP A 86 -10.58 -11.66 4.44
CA ASP A 86 -9.98 -12.61 5.40
C ASP A 86 -10.74 -12.66 6.73
N ARG A 87 -11.58 -11.65 7.00
CA ARG A 87 -12.49 -11.59 8.14
C ARG A 87 -13.91 -11.34 7.64
N ARG A 88 -14.84 -12.22 8.03
CA ARG A 88 -16.26 -12.06 7.73
C ARG A 88 -16.82 -10.81 8.41
N ALA A 89 -17.46 -9.94 7.64
CA ALA A 89 -18.26 -8.82 8.13
C ALA A 89 -19.44 -8.58 7.20
N LYS A 90 -20.47 -7.87 7.71
CA LYS A 90 -21.62 -7.40 6.90
C LYS A 90 -21.39 -6.01 6.30
N THR A 91 -20.28 -5.37 6.65
CA THR A 91 -19.98 -4.00 6.21
C THR A 91 -19.56 -4.01 4.75
N ASP A 92 -20.07 -3.03 4.00
CA ASP A 92 -19.68 -2.79 2.61
C ASP A 92 -18.16 -2.55 2.48
N PRO A 93 -17.46 -3.20 1.52
CA PRO A 93 -16.01 -3.05 1.36
C PRO A 93 -15.55 -1.61 1.12
N LEU A 94 -16.30 -0.80 0.36
CA LEU A 94 -15.91 0.59 0.08
C LEU A 94 -15.95 1.43 1.34
N THR A 95 -16.96 1.19 2.20
CA THR A 95 -17.06 1.81 3.52
C THR A 95 -15.86 1.44 4.39
N VAL A 96 -15.40 0.19 4.36
CA VAL A 96 -14.22 -0.25 5.11
C VAL A 96 -12.94 0.41 4.59
N ALA A 97 -12.75 0.47 3.27
CA ALA A 97 -11.58 1.13 2.68
C ALA A 97 -11.57 2.65 2.95
N LEU A 98 -12.73 3.31 2.91
CA LEU A 98 -12.85 4.72 3.28
C LEU A 98 -12.42 4.94 4.72
N GLU A 99 -12.89 4.11 5.65
CA GLU A 99 -12.53 4.18 7.06
C GLU A 99 -11.01 4.00 7.27
N VAL A 100 -10.39 3.02 6.62
CA VAL A 100 -8.92 2.83 6.66
C VAL A 100 -8.19 4.08 6.17
N ALA A 101 -8.62 4.62 5.03
CA ALA A 101 -8.01 5.80 4.42
C ALA A 101 -8.17 7.05 5.31
N VAL A 102 -9.35 7.27 5.90
CA VAL A 102 -9.60 8.40 6.82
C VAL A 102 -8.74 8.31 8.07
N ARG A 103 -8.58 7.11 8.66
CA ARG A 103 -7.72 6.91 9.84
C ARG A 103 -6.25 7.20 9.55
N GLY A 104 -5.71 6.66 8.44
CA GLY A 104 -4.32 6.91 8.04
C GLY A 104 -4.06 8.36 7.60
N TRP A 105 -5.05 8.99 6.98
CA TRP A 105 -5.02 10.41 6.64
C TRP A 105 -4.91 11.28 7.89
N SER A 106 -5.80 11.05 8.86
CA SER A 106 -5.98 11.88 10.05
C SER A 106 -4.91 11.67 11.12
N SER A 107 -4.31 10.47 11.20
CA SER A 107 -3.32 10.13 12.21
C SER A 107 -1.96 9.77 11.57
N GLN A 108 -1.04 10.73 11.55
CA GLN A 108 0.31 10.52 10.98
C GLN A 108 1.06 9.38 11.69
N GLY A 109 0.89 9.23 13.01
CA GLY A 109 1.51 8.15 13.79
C GLY A 109 1.02 6.75 13.43
N LEU A 110 -0.08 6.62 12.69
CA LEU A 110 -0.64 5.33 12.27
C LEU A 110 -0.18 4.90 10.86
N ARG A 111 0.39 5.80 10.06
CA ARG A 111 0.67 5.56 8.64
C ARG A 111 1.65 4.42 8.40
N ASP A 112 2.77 4.41 9.11
CA ASP A 112 3.78 3.36 8.94
C ASP A 112 3.25 2.01 9.42
N GLU A 113 2.45 2.00 10.49
CA GLU A 113 1.79 0.80 11.01
C GLU A 113 0.78 0.25 9.99
N LEU A 114 -0.03 1.11 9.38
CA LEU A 114 -0.94 0.73 8.30
C LEU A 114 -0.18 0.10 7.12
N TYR A 115 0.88 0.76 6.64
CA TYR A 115 1.62 0.26 5.49
C TYR A 115 2.35 -1.05 5.77
N ILE A 116 2.94 -1.21 6.95
CA ILE A 116 3.60 -2.48 7.27
C ILE A 116 2.61 -3.63 7.42
N GLN A 117 1.41 -3.37 7.95
CA GLN A 117 0.35 -4.38 8.01
C GLN A 117 -0.15 -4.76 6.61
N LEU A 118 -0.24 -3.80 5.68
CA LEU A 118 -0.55 -4.08 4.27
C LEU A 118 0.56 -4.90 3.61
N CYS A 119 1.83 -4.50 3.75
CA CYS A 119 2.97 -5.30 3.28
C CYS A 119 2.92 -6.72 3.83
N ARG A 120 2.55 -6.88 5.12
CA ARG A 120 2.38 -8.18 5.73
C ARG A 120 1.32 -9.00 5.01
N GLN A 121 0.12 -8.44 4.85
CA GLN A 121 -1.02 -9.15 4.27
C GLN A 121 -0.88 -9.42 2.76
N THR A 122 0.04 -8.77 2.06
CA THR A 122 0.35 -9.03 0.64
C THR A 122 1.57 -9.93 0.43
N THR A 123 2.32 -10.27 1.48
CA THR A 123 3.50 -11.14 1.40
C THR A 123 3.09 -12.59 1.67
N GLU A 124 3.50 -13.51 0.79
CA GLU A 124 3.16 -14.95 0.89
C GLU A 124 1.65 -15.22 1.03
N ASN A 125 0.81 -14.35 0.44
CA ASN A 125 -0.64 -14.53 0.45
C ASN A 125 -1.09 -15.35 -0.76
N PHE A 126 -1.41 -16.62 -0.53
CA PHE A 126 -1.89 -17.53 -1.57
C PHE A 126 -3.40 -17.45 -1.83
N ARG A 127 -4.12 -16.51 -1.19
CA ARG A 127 -5.53 -16.24 -1.43
C ARG A 127 -5.63 -15.07 -2.42
N TYR A 128 -5.75 -15.37 -3.71
CA TYR A 128 -5.63 -14.37 -4.78
C TYR A 128 -6.60 -13.19 -4.66
N ASP A 129 -7.88 -13.42 -4.33
CA ASP A 129 -8.85 -12.33 -4.10
C ASP A 129 -8.46 -11.43 -2.92
N SER A 130 -7.88 -12.01 -1.87
CA SER A 130 -7.38 -11.26 -0.71
C SER A 130 -6.13 -10.47 -1.09
N LEU A 131 -5.19 -11.10 -1.79
CA LEU A 131 -3.96 -10.47 -2.27
C LEU A 131 -4.23 -9.26 -3.16
N GLU A 132 -5.14 -9.39 -4.13
CA GLU A 132 -5.55 -8.30 -5.02
C GLU A 132 -6.10 -7.11 -4.21
N ARG A 133 -7.04 -7.37 -3.31
CA ARG A 133 -7.62 -6.35 -2.42
C ARG A 133 -6.57 -5.70 -1.51
N GLY A 134 -5.56 -6.45 -1.06
CA GLY A 134 -4.46 -5.89 -0.28
C GLY A 134 -3.64 -4.86 -1.06
N TRP A 135 -3.29 -5.19 -2.31
CA TRP A 135 -2.57 -4.27 -3.21
C TRP A 135 -3.42 -3.06 -3.62
N GLU A 136 -4.71 -3.27 -3.89
CA GLU A 136 -5.66 -2.20 -4.16
C GLU A 136 -5.75 -1.22 -2.98
N LEU A 137 -5.90 -1.72 -1.75
CA LEU A 137 -5.99 -0.88 -0.55
C LEU A 137 -4.70 -0.09 -0.31
N MET A 138 -3.53 -0.68 -0.61
CA MET A 138 -2.25 0.03 -0.56
C MET A 138 -2.19 1.17 -1.58
N ALA A 139 -2.63 0.94 -2.81
CA ALA A 139 -2.72 1.94 -3.87
C ALA A 139 -3.64 3.11 -3.48
N VAL A 140 -4.81 2.79 -2.90
CA VAL A 140 -5.75 3.77 -2.36
C VAL A 140 -5.10 4.63 -1.29
N CYS A 141 -4.46 4.03 -0.28
CA CYS A 141 -3.81 4.77 0.81
C CYS A 141 -2.72 5.72 0.29
N LEU A 142 -1.85 5.24 -0.60
CA LEU A 142 -0.76 6.04 -1.19
C LEU A 142 -1.25 7.19 -2.06
N ALA A 143 -2.47 7.10 -2.59
CA ALA A 143 -3.07 8.21 -3.32
C ALA A 143 -3.48 9.38 -2.42
N PHE A 144 -3.63 9.17 -1.11
CA PHE A 144 -3.98 10.20 -0.14
C PHE A 144 -2.75 10.67 0.65
N PHE A 145 -2.06 9.75 1.32
CA PHE A 145 -0.97 10.10 2.26
C PHE A 145 0.27 9.21 2.06
N PRO A 146 1.49 9.79 2.07
CA PRO A 146 2.71 8.99 2.10
C PRO A 146 2.98 8.36 3.48
N PRO A 147 3.84 7.33 3.56
CA PRO A 147 4.45 6.92 4.84
C PRO A 147 5.30 8.06 5.42
N THR A 148 5.81 7.89 6.64
CA THR A 148 6.82 8.81 7.17
C THR A 148 8.15 8.67 6.42
N PRO A 149 9.03 9.70 6.43
CA PRO A 149 10.35 9.61 5.81
C PRO A 149 11.20 8.44 6.33
N ARG A 150 11.01 8.03 7.59
CA ARG A 150 11.73 6.93 8.23
C ARG A 150 11.35 5.56 7.64
N PHE A 151 10.13 5.42 7.16
CA PHE A 151 9.60 4.18 6.57
C PHE A 151 9.62 4.18 5.04
N HIS A 152 9.83 5.35 4.42
CA HIS A 152 9.76 5.53 2.97
C HIS A 152 10.65 4.52 2.20
N SER A 153 11.94 4.44 2.52
CA SER A 153 12.87 3.53 1.83
C SER A 153 12.48 2.06 1.94
N TYR A 154 11.91 1.66 3.09
CA TYR A 154 11.42 0.30 3.28
C TYR A 154 10.24 0.02 2.33
N LEU A 155 9.23 0.89 2.35
CA LEU A 155 8.03 0.72 1.53
C LEU A 155 8.36 0.79 0.04
N GLU A 156 9.27 1.70 -0.36
CA GLU A 156 9.77 1.80 -1.72
C GLU A 156 10.44 0.49 -2.17
N GLY A 157 11.36 -0.06 -1.38
CA GLY A 157 12.02 -1.33 -1.68
C GLY A 157 11.06 -2.52 -1.72
N TYR A 158 10.01 -2.51 -0.88
CA TYR A 158 8.93 -3.50 -0.94
C TYR A 158 8.17 -3.42 -2.26
N ILE A 159 7.69 -2.23 -2.63
CA ILE A 159 6.90 -2.02 -3.85
C ILE A 159 7.74 -2.33 -5.09
N TYR A 160 8.99 -1.85 -5.15
CA TYR A 160 9.86 -2.03 -6.31
C TYR A 160 10.08 -3.51 -6.66
N ARG A 161 10.31 -4.36 -5.66
CA ARG A 161 10.50 -5.81 -5.88
C ARG A 161 9.27 -6.50 -6.48
N HIS A 162 8.08 -5.93 -6.29
CA HIS A 162 6.82 -6.45 -6.82
C HIS A 162 6.45 -5.84 -8.18
N MET A 163 7.25 -4.94 -8.75
CA MET A 163 6.99 -4.35 -10.08
C MET A 163 7.35 -5.27 -11.25
N ASP A 164 8.11 -6.35 -10.99
CA ASP A 164 8.44 -7.35 -12.00
C ASP A 164 7.17 -8.19 -12.32
N PRO A 165 6.76 -8.30 -13.60
CA PRO A 165 5.64 -9.16 -14.02
C PRO A 165 5.75 -10.63 -13.58
N LEU A 166 6.94 -11.12 -13.23
CA LEU A 166 7.11 -12.46 -12.65
C LEU A 166 6.41 -12.63 -11.29
N ASN A 167 6.07 -11.53 -10.62
CA ASN A 167 5.23 -11.56 -9.41
C ASN A 167 3.74 -11.73 -9.72
N ASP A 168 3.31 -11.50 -10.96
CA ASP A 168 1.91 -11.66 -11.33
C ASP A 168 1.49 -13.13 -11.17
N THR A 169 0.29 -13.34 -10.64
CA THR A 169 -0.22 -14.67 -10.34
C THR A 169 -1.66 -14.79 -10.83
N LYS A 170 -2.26 -15.98 -10.69
CA LYS A 170 -3.57 -16.36 -11.27
C LYS A 170 -4.64 -15.26 -11.12
N GLY A 171 -4.79 -14.43 -12.16
CA GLY A 171 -5.78 -13.35 -12.23
C GLY A 171 -5.42 -12.06 -11.48
N VAL A 172 -4.24 -11.94 -10.87
CA VAL A 172 -3.84 -10.76 -10.09
C VAL A 172 -2.60 -10.11 -10.70
N ALA A 173 -2.78 -8.90 -11.23
CA ALA A 173 -1.72 -8.09 -11.83
C ALA A 173 -0.94 -7.29 -10.75
N ILE A 174 -0.25 -8.00 -9.86
CA ILE A 174 0.57 -7.43 -8.77
C ILE A 174 1.51 -6.34 -9.29
N SER A 175 2.20 -6.60 -10.40
CA SER A 175 3.13 -5.68 -11.03
C SER A 175 2.48 -4.38 -11.47
N GLY A 176 1.22 -4.42 -11.89
CA GLY A 176 0.40 -3.25 -12.24
C GLY A 176 0.12 -2.37 -11.02
N TYR A 177 -0.38 -2.98 -9.94
CA TYR A 177 -0.60 -2.28 -8.67
C TYR A 177 0.71 -1.70 -8.11
N ALA A 178 1.79 -2.48 -8.09
CA ALA A 178 3.08 -2.03 -7.60
C ALA A 178 3.62 -0.82 -8.39
N LYS A 179 3.52 -0.83 -9.73
CA LYS A 179 3.89 0.32 -10.57
C LYS A 179 3.04 1.55 -10.26
N TYR A 180 1.75 1.39 -9.98
CA TYR A 180 0.89 2.50 -9.55
C TYR A 180 1.33 3.05 -8.18
N CYS A 181 1.48 2.17 -7.19
CA CYS A 181 1.95 2.51 -5.85
C CYS A 181 3.29 3.24 -5.88
N TYR A 182 4.25 2.77 -6.68
CA TYR A 182 5.56 3.39 -6.83
C TYR A 182 5.46 4.83 -7.34
N ARG A 183 4.70 5.05 -8.43
CA ARG A 183 4.47 6.41 -8.98
C ARG A 183 3.85 7.36 -7.94
N LYS A 184 2.89 6.86 -7.16
CA LYS A 184 2.25 7.67 -6.10
C LYS A 184 3.22 7.97 -4.96
N LEU A 185 3.99 6.99 -4.52
CA LEU A 185 4.99 7.15 -3.47
C LEU A 185 6.04 8.20 -3.86
N GLN A 186 6.53 8.18 -5.11
CA GLN A 186 7.47 9.19 -5.60
C GLN A 186 6.88 10.59 -5.66
N LYS A 187 5.65 10.72 -6.20
CA LYS A 187 4.98 12.03 -6.26
C LYS A 187 4.69 12.59 -4.86
N ALA A 188 4.34 11.72 -3.90
CA ALA A 188 4.06 12.11 -2.53
C ALA A 188 5.33 12.48 -1.75
N ALA A 189 6.51 11.97 -2.12
CA ALA A 189 7.78 12.42 -1.55
C ALA A 189 8.07 13.90 -1.87
N LEU A 190 7.63 14.37 -3.04
CA LEU A 190 7.81 15.75 -3.50
C LEU A 190 6.73 16.71 -2.96
N THR A 191 5.49 16.21 -2.80
CA THR A 191 4.32 17.05 -2.51
C THR A 191 3.79 16.91 -1.08
N GLY A 192 4.24 15.91 -0.33
CA GLY A 192 3.73 15.58 1.01
C GLY A 192 2.32 14.99 0.99
N ALA A 193 1.67 14.96 2.15
CA ALA A 193 0.28 14.54 2.27
C ALA A 193 -0.65 15.58 1.60
N LYS A 194 -1.55 15.15 0.71
CA LYS A 194 -2.42 16.05 -0.06
C LYS A 194 -3.37 16.83 0.84
N LYS A 195 -3.24 18.15 0.99
CA LYS A 195 -4.17 18.96 1.82
C LYS A 195 -5.61 18.91 1.28
N VAL A 196 -6.35 17.85 1.60
CA VAL A 196 -7.75 17.64 1.26
C VAL A 196 -8.56 18.03 2.48
N CYS A 197 -9.52 18.94 2.30
CA CYS A 197 -10.48 19.25 3.34
C CYS A 197 -11.21 17.95 3.73
N ALA A 198 -11.25 17.59 5.02
CA ALA A 198 -11.77 16.30 5.47
C ALA A 198 -13.20 16.01 4.96
N TRP A 199 -14.01 17.05 4.75
CA TRP A 199 -15.37 16.96 4.20
C TRP A 199 -15.43 16.54 2.72
N LEU A 200 -14.36 16.78 1.95
CA LEU A 200 -14.27 16.37 0.54
C LEU A 200 -13.65 14.98 0.37
N PHE A 201 -13.12 14.40 1.44
CA PHE A 201 -12.43 13.10 1.39
C PHE A 201 -13.29 11.98 0.78
N PRO A 202 -14.59 11.82 1.14
CA PRO A 202 -15.44 10.79 0.53
C PRO A 202 -15.64 10.99 -0.97
N VAL A 203 -15.74 12.23 -1.43
CA VAL A 203 -15.90 12.55 -2.86
C VAL A 203 -14.64 12.18 -3.62
N PHE A 204 -13.47 12.60 -3.16
CA PHE A 204 -12.19 12.23 -3.77
C PHE A 204 -11.92 10.73 -3.73
N PHE A 205 -12.36 10.04 -2.68
CA PHE A 205 -12.27 8.60 -2.53
C PHE A 205 -13.09 7.85 -3.58
N LEU A 206 -14.35 8.25 -3.80
CA LEU A 206 -15.19 7.66 -4.84
C LEU A 206 -14.60 7.88 -6.24
N PHE A 207 -14.15 9.09 -6.55
CA PHE A 207 -13.47 9.36 -7.84
C PHE A 207 -12.24 8.49 -8.01
N LEU A 208 -11.38 8.39 -6.99
CA LEU A 208 -10.18 7.58 -7.05
C LEU A 208 -10.48 6.11 -7.33
N LEU A 209 -11.48 5.53 -6.67
CA LEU A 209 -11.87 4.14 -6.89
C LEU A 209 -12.36 3.91 -8.31
N ILE A 210 -13.16 4.81 -8.87
CA ILE A 210 -13.60 4.72 -10.26
C ILE A 210 -12.38 4.69 -11.21
N PHE A 211 -11.42 5.59 -11.01
CA PHE A 211 -10.20 5.64 -11.82
C PHE A 211 -9.31 4.40 -11.62
N LEU A 212 -9.14 3.92 -10.38
CA LEU A 212 -8.33 2.75 -10.08
C LEU A 212 -8.95 1.47 -10.67
N SER A 213 -10.27 1.30 -10.53
CA SER A 213 -10.99 0.19 -11.16
C SER A 213 -10.89 0.24 -12.68
N TRP A 214 -10.91 1.43 -13.30
CA TRP A 214 -10.75 1.56 -14.74
C TRP A 214 -9.33 1.24 -15.21
N ASP A 215 -8.29 1.79 -14.57
CA ASP A 215 -6.89 1.54 -14.93
C ASP A 215 -6.52 0.06 -14.76
N VAL A 216 -6.97 -0.58 -13.67
CA VAL A 216 -6.70 -2.00 -13.42
C VAL A 216 -7.53 -2.90 -14.31
N CYS A 217 -8.81 -2.59 -14.57
CA CYS A 217 -9.62 -3.37 -15.54
C CYS A 217 -9.05 -3.25 -16.95
N LEU A 218 -8.63 -2.06 -17.38
CA LEU A 218 -8.04 -1.86 -18.70
C LEU A 218 -6.73 -2.65 -18.83
N LEU A 219 -5.90 -2.66 -17.79
CA LEU A 219 -4.67 -3.45 -17.74
C LEU A 219 -4.95 -4.96 -17.71
N SER A 220 -5.95 -5.41 -16.96
CA SER A 220 -6.36 -6.81 -16.88
C SER A 220 -6.93 -7.30 -18.23
N LEU A 221 -7.72 -6.47 -18.92
CA LEU A 221 -8.20 -6.73 -20.26
C LEU A 221 -7.06 -6.74 -21.29
N TYR A 222 -6.08 -5.84 -21.15
CA TYR A 222 -4.90 -5.79 -22.00
C TYR A 222 -4.03 -7.05 -21.83
N LEU A 223 -3.77 -7.47 -20.59
CA LEU A 223 -3.01 -8.69 -20.28
C LEU A 223 -3.77 -9.95 -20.70
N ALA A 224 -5.09 -10.01 -20.49
CA ALA A 224 -5.93 -11.11 -20.98
C ALA A 224 -5.92 -11.18 -22.52
N GLY A 225 -5.90 -10.04 -23.21
CA GLY A 225 -5.74 -9.95 -24.66
C GLY A 225 -4.36 -10.37 -25.17
N LEU A 226 -3.30 -10.21 -24.37
CA LEU A 226 -1.95 -10.70 -24.70
C LEU A 226 -1.81 -12.22 -24.48
N CYS A 227 -2.51 -12.79 -23.49
CA CYS A 227 -2.53 -14.24 -23.27
C CYS A 227 -3.33 -15.01 -24.35
N LEU A 228 -4.33 -14.37 -24.96
CA LEU A 228 -5.08 -14.92 -26.09
C LEU A 228 -4.44 -14.46 -27.40
N GLY A 229 -3.31 -15.09 -27.74
CA GLY A 229 -2.52 -14.73 -28.91
C GLY A 229 -3.32 -14.59 -30.21
N GLY A 230 -3.04 -13.48 -30.92
CA GLY A 230 -3.15 -13.39 -32.37
C GLY A 230 -4.54 -13.20 -32.95
N LYS A 231 -5.04 -11.95 -32.91
CA LYS A 231 -5.72 -11.30 -34.05
C LYS A 231 -5.88 -9.81 -33.73
N SER A 232 -5.54 -8.98 -34.72
CA SER A 232 -5.65 -7.52 -34.68
C SER A 232 -7.05 -7.10 -34.23
N ALA A 233 -7.19 -6.74 -32.96
CA ALA A 233 -8.38 -6.11 -32.43
C ALA A 233 -8.11 -4.61 -32.39
N HIS A 234 -8.86 -3.88 -33.20
CA HIS A 234 -8.87 -2.42 -33.26
C HIS A 234 -8.99 -1.85 -31.83
N LEU A 235 -7.92 -1.23 -31.34
CA LEU A 235 -7.88 -0.61 -30.02
C LEU A 235 -8.91 0.54 -30.00
N PRO A 236 -9.85 0.63 -29.03
CA PRO A 236 -10.79 1.73 -28.98
C PRO A 236 -10.11 3.05 -28.61
N PRO A 237 -10.61 4.20 -29.09
CA PRO A 237 -9.98 5.52 -28.98
C PRO A 237 -10.18 6.14 -27.58
N LEU A 238 -9.80 5.42 -26.52
CA LEU A 238 -9.87 5.88 -25.13
C LEU A 238 -8.49 6.25 -24.54
N LEU A 239 -7.40 5.98 -25.28
CA LEU A 239 -6.05 6.41 -24.90
C LEU A 239 -5.87 7.95 -24.97
N ALA A 240 -6.73 8.65 -25.70
CA ALA A 240 -6.69 10.11 -25.85
C ALA A 240 -7.32 10.87 -24.67
N VAL A 241 -8.20 10.23 -23.88
CA VAL A 241 -8.87 10.89 -22.74
C VAL A 241 -8.00 10.83 -21.47
N ALA A 242 -7.19 9.79 -21.32
CA ALA A 242 -6.27 9.65 -20.17
C ALA A 242 -5.16 10.70 -20.16
N GLN A 243 -4.81 11.28 -21.32
CA GLN A 243 -3.82 12.37 -21.42
C GLN A 243 -4.38 13.75 -21.00
N LEU A 244 -5.70 13.90 -20.88
CA LEU A 244 -6.33 15.17 -20.47
C LEU A 244 -6.51 15.33 -18.96
N VAL A 245 -6.27 14.28 -18.16
CA VAL A 245 -6.49 14.30 -16.69
C VAL A 245 -5.17 14.34 -15.90
N GLN A 246 -4.01 14.40 -16.57
CA GLN A 246 -2.69 14.51 -15.93
C GLN A 246 -2.15 15.95 -15.81
N GLY A 247 -3.02 16.97 -15.89
CA GLY A 247 -2.71 18.35 -15.47
C GLY A 247 -2.64 18.50 -13.95
#